data_AF-A0A927XNX7-F1
#
_entry.id   AF-A0A927XNX7-F1
#
_cell.length_a   1.000
_cell.length_b   1.000
_cell.length_c   1.000
_cell.angle_alpha   90.00
_cell.angle_beta   90.00
_cell.angle_gamma   90.00
#
_symmetry.space_group_name_H-M   'P 1'
#
loop_
_entity.id
_entity.type
_entity.pdbx_description
1 polymer ?
#
loop_
_entity_poly.entity_id
_entity_poly.type
_entity_poly.pdbx_seq_one_letter_code
_entity_poly.pdbx_strand_id
1 'polypeptide(L)'
;MNNGRFGPIEPDQKPKKSYRVDYNRLVTVLMIAVIIVLGVVIFMDARKEPEEIPSFPVNLDPNQSVVPVAEPTVKVLSPEEIRPLPEEEGLLPVFRRANIPDKKVAIVVDTFTDEEHIETLLGLSGTFSAKITFFPTGIELRLYPDQWMNAAFAGHEIENHTFDNTRLSTLADEDKAENILLQTEILRSLIGEDYMPHFLRTGDLEDDADAFLHSWLKGNGYMGIARYDERMPASFDLVNPGAVLSYPLTDEGMKALSNAIPVLYENGYQIVTLNELFMYPDNIADNAENAG
;
A
#
# COMPACT_ATOMS: atom_id res chain seq x y z
N MET A 1 12.36 -84.16 -52.17
CA MET A 1 12.04 -82.84 -52.73
C MET A 1 11.38 -82.00 -51.63
N ASN A 2 11.92 -80.80 -51.43
CA ASN A 2 11.49 -79.73 -50.50
C ASN A 2 11.54 -79.98 -48.98
N ASN A 3 12.71 -79.71 -48.39
CA ASN A 3 12.89 -79.51 -46.95
C ASN A 3 12.61 -78.04 -46.62
N GLY A 4 11.42 -77.75 -46.10
CA GLY A 4 11.01 -76.42 -45.63
C GLY A 4 11.79 -76.02 -44.38
N ARG A 5 12.61 -74.98 -44.50
CA ARG A 5 13.44 -74.39 -43.46
C ARG A 5 12.58 -73.48 -42.57
N PHE A 6 12.19 -73.94 -41.39
CA PHE A 6 11.65 -73.09 -40.33
C PHE A 6 12.82 -72.41 -39.61
N GLY A 7 12.84 -71.08 -39.63
CA GLY A 7 13.77 -70.26 -38.84
C GLY A 7 13.44 -70.29 -37.35
N PRO A 8 14.37 -69.87 -36.47
CA PRO A 8 14.17 -69.90 -35.03
C PRO A 8 13.02 -68.97 -34.60
N ILE A 9 12.20 -69.46 -33.69
CA ILE A 9 11.09 -68.75 -33.05
C ILE A 9 11.71 -67.74 -32.07
N GLU A 10 11.48 -66.44 -32.26
CA GLU A 10 11.89 -65.42 -31.30
C GLU A 10 11.12 -65.59 -29.97
N PRO A 11 11.78 -65.42 -28.80
CA PRO A 11 11.11 -65.54 -27.52
C PRO A 11 10.12 -64.39 -27.31
N ASP A 12 8.93 -64.77 -26.86
CA ASP A 12 7.79 -63.91 -26.53
C ASP A 12 8.20 -62.72 -25.64
N GLN A 13 8.12 -61.49 -26.17
CA GLN A 13 8.39 -60.27 -25.41
C GLN A 13 7.24 -59.98 -24.46
N LYS A 14 7.44 -60.22 -23.16
CA LYS A 14 6.47 -59.84 -22.11
C LYS A 14 6.14 -58.34 -22.21
N PRO A 15 4.86 -57.95 -22.10
CA PRO A 15 4.47 -56.55 -22.22
C PRO A 15 5.11 -55.71 -21.11
N LYS A 16 5.80 -54.63 -21.48
CA LYS A 16 6.30 -53.62 -20.53
C LYS A 16 5.09 -52.92 -19.89
N LYS A 17 4.91 -53.06 -18.58
CA LYS A 17 3.93 -52.28 -17.82
C LYS A 17 4.25 -50.79 -17.94
N SER A 18 3.44 -50.06 -18.68
CA SER A 18 3.45 -48.59 -18.70
C SER A 18 2.67 -48.09 -17.49
N TYR A 19 3.37 -47.50 -16.52
CA TYR A 19 2.73 -46.80 -15.41
C TYR A 19 2.41 -45.38 -15.87
N ARG A 20 1.13 -45.11 -16.13
CA ARG A 20 0.63 -43.75 -16.30
C ARG A 20 0.44 -43.13 -14.92
N VAL A 21 1.23 -42.11 -14.60
CA VAL A 21 1.02 -41.28 -13.41
C VAL A 21 -0.26 -40.49 -13.62
N ASP A 22 -1.23 -40.69 -12.73
CA ASP A 22 -2.43 -39.86 -12.67
C ASP A 22 -2.05 -38.52 -12.04
N TYR A 23 -1.74 -37.54 -12.90
CA TYR A 23 -1.29 -36.22 -12.47
C TYR A 23 -2.34 -35.49 -11.62
N ASN A 24 -3.64 -35.73 -11.85
CA ASN A 24 -4.68 -35.12 -11.02
C ASN A 24 -4.65 -35.69 -9.60
N ARG A 25 -4.45 -37.00 -9.45
CA ARG A 25 -4.24 -37.61 -8.13
C ARG A 25 -2.95 -37.12 -7.47
N LEU A 26 -1.86 -36.98 -8.23
CA LEU A 26 -0.59 -36.48 -7.70
C LEU A 26 -0.72 -35.02 -7.20
N VAL A 27 -1.35 -34.15 -7.97
CA VAL A 27 -1.59 -32.75 -7.60
C VAL A 27 -2.49 -32.66 -6.37
N THR A 28 -3.56 -33.44 -6.29
CA THR A 28 -4.44 -33.48 -5.10
C THR A 28 -3.69 -33.93 -3.85
N VAL A 29 -2.82 -34.94 -3.96
CA VAL A 29 -2.00 -35.40 -2.83
C VAL A 29 -1.00 -34.33 -2.38
N LEU A 30 -0.38 -33.61 -3.32
CA LEU A 30 0.54 -32.52 -3.01
C LEU A 30 -0.18 -31.33 -2.34
N MET A 31 -1.36 -30.94 -2.82
CA MET A 31 -2.17 -29.88 -2.22
C MET A 31 -2.58 -30.22 -0.78
N ILE A 32 -3.01 -31.46 -0.52
CA ILE A 32 -3.35 -31.91 0.83
C ILE A 32 -2.11 -31.88 1.73
N ALA A 33 -0.93 -32.30 1.22
CA ALA A 33 0.31 -32.25 1.98
C ALA A 33 0.70 -30.80 2.35
N VAL A 34 0.56 -29.85 1.42
CA VAL A 34 0.83 -28.43 1.67
C VAL A 34 -0.13 -27.85 2.72
N ILE A 35 -1.43 -28.17 2.65
CA ILE A 35 -2.42 -27.73 3.65
C ILE A 35 -2.10 -28.29 5.03
N ILE A 36 -1.68 -29.56 5.13
CA ILE A 36 -1.26 -30.16 6.40
C ILE A 36 -0.03 -29.46 6.95
N VAL A 37 0.98 -29.18 6.11
CA VAL A 37 2.20 -28.48 6.54
C VAL A 37 1.88 -27.07 7.02
N LEU A 38 1.06 -26.31 6.28
CA LEU A 38 0.58 -24.98 6.70
C LEU A 38 -0.18 -25.05 8.03
N GLY A 39 -1.09 -26.01 8.17
CA GLY A 39 -1.83 -26.23 9.42
C GLY A 39 -0.92 -26.57 10.59
N VAL A 40 0.13 -27.37 10.38
CA VAL A 40 1.14 -27.70 11.41
C VAL A 40 1.98 -26.47 11.77
N VAL A 41 2.41 -25.67 10.80
CA VAL A 41 3.19 -24.44 11.06
C VAL A 41 2.37 -23.44 11.87
N ILE A 42 1.11 -23.19 11.47
CA ILE A 42 0.19 -22.31 12.20
C ILE A 42 -0.07 -22.84 13.61
N PHE A 43 -0.27 -24.15 13.75
CA PHE A 43 -0.48 -24.79 15.06
C PHE A 43 0.77 -24.74 15.96
N MET A 44 1.97 -24.86 15.38
CA MET A 44 3.22 -24.71 16.11
C MET A 44 3.47 -23.27 16.55
N ASP A 45 3.11 -22.29 15.72
CA ASP A 45 3.25 -20.86 16.04
C ASP A 45 2.25 -20.43 17.12
N ALA A 46 0.99 -20.90 17.04
CA ALA A 46 -0.03 -20.68 18.06
C ALA A 46 0.27 -21.35 19.41
N ARG A 47 1.25 -22.26 19.47
CA ARG A 47 1.75 -22.90 20.70
C ARG A 47 3.03 -22.29 21.25
N LYS A 48 3.62 -21.29 20.59
CA LYS A 48 4.70 -20.53 21.24
C LYS A 48 4.09 -19.82 22.44
N GLU A 49 4.46 -20.28 23.63
CA GLU A 49 4.18 -19.54 24.85
C GLU A 49 4.82 -18.15 24.72
N PRO A 50 4.14 -17.08 25.17
CA PRO A 50 4.74 -15.75 25.16
C PRO A 50 6.07 -15.80 25.90
N GLU A 51 7.14 -15.29 25.28
CA GLU A 51 8.47 -15.25 25.89
C GLU A 51 8.35 -14.62 27.29
N GLU A 52 8.68 -15.40 28.33
CA GLU A 52 8.71 -14.90 29.71
C GLU A 52 9.75 -13.78 29.79
N ILE A 53 9.27 -12.58 30.16
CA ILE A 53 10.14 -11.45 30.49
C ILE A 53 11.04 -11.90 31.65
N PRO A 54 12.38 -11.88 31.51
CA PRO A 54 13.26 -12.34 32.58
C PRO A 54 13.03 -11.47 33.83
N SER A 55 12.50 -12.10 34.89
CA SER A 55 12.29 -11.45 36.17
C SER A 55 13.64 -11.16 36.83
N PHE A 56 14.04 -9.89 36.85
CA PHE A 56 15.17 -9.45 37.67
C PHE A 56 14.78 -9.58 39.15
N PRO A 57 15.63 -10.18 40.02
CA PRO A 57 15.34 -10.23 41.44
C PRO A 57 15.46 -8.82 42.03
N VAL A 58 14.32 -8.21 42.36
CA VAL A 58 14.26 -6.95 43.11
C VAL A 58 14.56 -7.28 44.58
N ASN A 59 15.78 -6.98 45.02
CA ASN A 59 16.14 -7.03 46.43
C ASN A 59 15.57 -5.78 47.11
N LEU A 60 14.35 -5.87 47.64
CA LEU A 60 13.67 -4.77 48.32
C LEU A 60 14.24 -4.62 49.73
N ASP A 61 15.08 -3.61 49.92
CA ASP A 61 15.34 -3.03 51.24
C ASP A 61 14.02 -2.45 51.76
N PRO A 62 13.45 -2.95 52.88
CA PRO A 62 12.14 -2.53 53.38
C PRO A 62 12.10 -1.07 53.87
N ASN A 63 13.21 -0.33 53.80
CA ASN A 63 13.29 1.07 54.22
C ASN A 63 13.61 2.07 53.10
N GLN A 64 13.62 1.65 51.83
CA GLN A 64 13.63 2.59 50.71
C GLN A 64 12.22 3.10 50.43
N SER A 65 11.98 4.38 50.72
CA SER A 65 10.79 5.08 50.22
C SER A 65 10.84 5.06 48.70
N VAL A 66 10.00 4.21 48.08
CA VAL A 66 9.79 4.17 46.64
C VAL A 66 9.17 5.49 46.23
N VAL A 67 9.98 6.40 45.71
CA VAL A 67 9.49 7.56 44.97
C VAL A 67 8.83 7.00 43.71
N PRO A 68 7.55 7.30 43.41
CA PRO A 68 6.93 6.81 42.19
C PRO A 68 7.73 7.34 41.00
N VAL A 69 8.37 6.43 40.26
CA VAL A 69 8.90 6.74 38.94
C VAL A 69 7.66 6.90 38.06
N ALA A 70 7.33 8.13 37.68
CA ALA A 70 6.24 8.38 36.74
C ALA A 70 6.50 7.55 35.47
N GLU A 71 5.53 6.74 35.07
CA GLU A 71 5.54 6.13 33.74
C GLU A 71 5.70 7.26 32.71
N PRO A 72 6.55 7.08 31.67
CA PRO A 72 6.63 8.07 30.62
C PRO A 72 5.26 8.17 29.96
N THR A 73 4.53 9.25 30.26
CA THR A 73 3.32 9.63 29.54
C THR A 73 3.71 9.91 28.09
N VAL A 74 3.57 8.92 27.22
CA VAL A 74 3.63 9.12 25.76
C VAL A 74 2.47 10.05 25.43
N LYS A 75 2.79 11.29 25.02
CA LYS A 75 1.78 12.24 24.59
C LYS A 75 1.13 11.69 23.31
N VAL A 76 -0.11 11.22 23.41
CA VAL A 76 -0.92 10.89 22.24
C VAL A 76 -1.29 12.21 21.57
N LEU A 77 -0.80 12.44 20.36
CA LEU A 77 -1.10 13.63 19.57
C LEU A 77 -2.52 13.52 18.99
N SER A 78 -3.26 14.63 19.04
CA SER A 78 -4.54 14.75 18.35
C SER A 78 -4.35 14.93 16.83
N PRO A 79 -5.35 14.60 16.00
CA PRO A 79 -5.27 14.83 14.55
C PRO A 79 -4.95 16.28 14.18
N GLU A 80 -5.48 17.25 14.94
CA GLU A 80 -5.22 18.68 14.75
C GLU A 80 -3.76 19.07 15.01
N GLU A 81 -3.06 18.34 15.88
CA GLU A 81 -1.63 18.57 16.16
C GLU A 81 -0.71 17.95 15.10
N ILE A 82 -1.20 16.94 14.38
CA ILE A 82 -0.46 16.16 13.39
C ILE A 82 -0.57 16.79 11.99
N ARG A 83 -1.77 17.24 11.64
CA ARG A 83 -2.07 17.74 10.29
C ARG A 83 -1.50 19.16 10.11
N PRO A 84 -1.03 19.49 8.90
CA PRO A 84 -0.69 20.88 8.59
C PRO A 84 -1.92 21.77 8.71
N LEU A 85 -1.69 23.03 9.08
CA LEU A 85 -2.72 24.06 9.03
C LEU A 85 -2.80 24.63 7.60
N PRO A 86 -3.98 25.08 7.14
CA PRO A 86 -4.09 25.89 5.93
C PRO A 86 -3.24 27.16 6.03
N GLU A 87 -2.67 27.61 4.92
CA GLU A 87 -1.87 28.85 4.88
C GLU A 87 -2.75 30.10 5.04
N GLU A 88 -3.99 30.05 4.55
CA GLU A 88 -4.97 31.13 4.64
C GLU A 88 -6.34 30.63 5.14
N GLU A 89 -7.10 31.51 5.78
CA GLU A 89 -8.46 31.20 6.25
C GLU A 89 -9.37 30.87 5.07
N GLY A 90 -10.06 29.73 5.15
CA GLY A 90 -10.98 29.27 4.11
C GLY A 90 -10.37 28.25 3.14
N LEU A 91 -9.04 28.13 3.08
CA LEU A 91 -8.36 27.09 2.29
C LEU A 91 -8.34 25.74 3.05
N LEU A 92 -8.14 24.67 2.29
CA LEU A 92 -7.81 23.35 2.82
C LEU A 92 -6.29 23.25 3.06
N PRO A 93 -5.82 22.38 3.97
CA PRO A 93 -4.40 22.16 4.16
C PRO A 93 -3.69 21.61 2.92
N VAL A 94 -2.40 21.93 2.82
CA VAL A 94 -1.47 21.33 1.86
C VAL A 94 -0.57 20.33 2.60
N PHE A 95 -0.67 19.05 2.21
CA PHE A 95 -0.06 17.93 2.91
C PHE A 95 1.33 17.61 2.35
N ARG A 96 2.37 18.06 3.05
CA ARG A 96 3.79 17.74 2.74
C ARG A 96 4.42 16.83 3.78
N ARG A 97 4.07 17.04 5.05
CA ARG A 97 4.64 16.33 6.20
C ARG A 97 3.68 16.36 7.37
N ALA A 98 3.57 15.25 8.09
CA ALA A 98 2.88 15.15 9.37
C ALA A 98 3.78 15.61 10.52
N ASN A 99 3.22 16.29 11.51
CA ASN A 99 3.94 16.70 12.72
C ASN A 99 3.90 15.59 13.77
N ILE A 100 4.65 14.51 13.53
CA ILE A 100 4.73 13.34 14.40
C ILE A 100 6.19 13.03 14.80
N PRO A 101 6.43 12.54 16.03
CA PRO A 101 7.73 12.05 16.43
C PRO A 101 7.98 10.61 15.96
N ASP A 102 6.92 9.87 15.62
CA ASP A 102 6.99 8.47 15.22
C ASP A 102 7.64 8.34 13.84
N LYS A 103 8.50 7.33 13.68
CA LYS A 103 9.12 6.98 12.40
C LYS A 103 8.10 6.40 11.43
N LYS A 104 7.21 7.24 10.92
CA LYS A 104 6.29 6.94 9.82
C LYS A 104 6.58 7.88 8.65
N VAL A 105 6.45 7.37 7.45
CA VAL A 105 6.49 8.15 6.20
C VAL A 105 5.40 7.65 5.27
N ALA A 106 4.95 8.50 4.35
CA ALA A 106 4.12 8.07 3.24
C ALA A 106 4.94 8.09 1.94
N ILE A 107 4.84 7.03 1.15
CA ILE A 107 5.33 7.03 -0.23
C ILE A 107 4.15 7.31 -1.14
N VAL A 108 4.29 8.36 -1.98
CA VAL A 108 3.27 8.77 -2.94
C VAL A 108 3.78 8.62 -4.39
N VAL A 109 2.90 8.16 -5.27
CA VAL A 109 3.21 7.94 -6.68
C VAL A 109 2.20 8.66 -7.57
N ASP A 110 2.67 9.49 -8.50
CA ASP A 110 1.85 10.36 -9.37
C ASP A 110 2.21 10.26 -10.87
N THR A 111 2.96 9.25 -11.28
CA THR A 111 3.34 9.08 -12.69
C THR A 111 3.52 7.61 -12.99
N PHE A 112 2.93 7.12 -14.07
CA PHE A 112 2.93 5.71 -14.42
C PHE A 112 3.37 5.54 -15.88
N THR A 113 4.42 4.76 -16.13
CA THR A 113 4.89 4.51 -17.51
C THR A 113 4.56 3.12 -18.02
N ASP A 114 4.28 2.16 -17.13
CA ASP A 114 4.01 0.77 -17.47
C ASP A 114 3.22 0.06 -16.36
N GLU A 115 2.40 -0.92 -16.75
CA GLU A 115 1.64 -1.84 -15.91
C GLU A 115 2.58 -2.70 -15.04
N GLU A 116 3.69 -3.19 -15.61
CA GLU A 116 4.65 -4.06 -14.92
C GLU A 116 5.27 -3.38 -13.68
N HIS A 117 5.46 -2.06 -13.73
CA HIS A 117 5.96 -1.30 -12.57
C HIS A 117 4.97 -1.27 -11.42
N ILE A 118 3.66 -1.18 -11.71
CA ILE A 118 2.63 -1.21 -10.66
C ILE A 118 2.67 -2.58 -9.97
N GLU A 119 2.63 -3.67 -10.73
CA GLU A 119 2.68 -5.02 -10.17
C GLU A 119 3.95 -5.28 -9.35
N THR A 120 5.11 -4.84 -9.86
CA THR A 120 6.38 -4.99 -9.16
C THR A 120 6.39 -4.20 -7.85
N LEU A 121 5.86 -2.97 -7.84
CA LEU A 121 5.75 -2.18 -6.62
C LEU A 121 4.78 -2.81 -5.62
N LEU A 122 3.65 -3.36 -6.06
CA LEU A 122 2.71 -4.07 -5.18
C LEU A 122 3.37 -5.30 -4.52
N GLY A 123 4.15 -6.08 -5.29
CA GLY A 123 4.91 -7.20 -4.73
C GLY A 123 6.00 -6.78 -3.74
N LEU A 124 6.75 -5.72 -4.05
CA LEU A 124 7.78 -5.17 -3.18
C LEU A 124 7.17 -4.63 -1.88
N SER A 125 6.13 -3.81 -1.99
CA SER A 125 5.47 -3.20 -0.84
C SER A 125 4.83 -4.25 0.08
N GLY A 126 4.21 -5.30 -0.48
CA GLY A 126 3.72 -6.45 0.29
C GLY A 126 4.82 -7.17 1.07
N THR A 127 6.02 -7.32 0.51
CA THR A 127 7.17 -7.98 1.18
C THR A 127 7.60 -7.22 2.44
N PHE A 128 7.49 -5.89 2.43
CA PHE A 128 7.90 -5.03 3.55
C PHE A 128 6.72 -4.49 4.36
N SER A 129 5.50 -5.00 4.13
CA SER A 129 4.27 -4.50 4.75
C SER A 129 4.07 -2.97 4.59
N ALA A 130 4.56 -2.42 3.48
CA ALA A 130 4.43 -1.02 3.14
C ALA A 130 3.07 -0.77 2.47
N LYS A 131 2.40 0.31 2.87
CA LYS A 131 1.22 0.84 2.16
C LYS A 131 1.63 2.09 1.38
N ILE A 132 1.12 2.20 0.17
CA ILE A 132 1.51 3.22 -0.81
C ILE A 132 0.25 4.02 -1.13
N THR A 133 0.40 5.33 -1.31
CA THR A 133 -0.67 6.16 -1.86
C THR A 133 -0.39 6.45 -3.33
N PHE A 134 -1.32 6.08 -4.20
CA PHE A 134 -1.27 6.27 -5.63
C PHE A 134 -2.18 7.42 -6.05
N PHE A 135 -1.69 8.22 -6.99
CA PHE A 135 -2.41 9.33 -7.62
C PHE A 135 -2.51 9.05 -9.14
N PRO A 136 -3.31 8.07 -9.57
CA PRO A 136 -3.54 7.84 -10.99
C PRO A 136 -4.47 8.90 -11.57
N THR A 137 -4.18 9.29 -12.80
CA THR A 137 -5.11 10.03 -13.63
C THR A 137 -6.29 9.16 -14.05
N GLY A 138 -7.41 9.78 -14.46
CA GLY A 138 -8.54 9.05 -15.03
C GLY A 138 -8.18 8.26 -16.30
N ILE A 139 -7.19 8.71 -17.08
CA ILE A 139 -6.64 7.97 -18.21
C ILE A 139 -5.96 6.68 -17.71
N GLU A 140 -5.09 6.76 -16.71
CA GLU A 140 -4.36 5.60 -16.18
C GLU A 140 -5.30 4.59 -15.50
N LEU A 141 -6.36 5.08 -14.85
CA LEU A 141 -7.44 4.21 -14.33
C LEU A 141 -8.08 3.34 -15.41
N ARG A 142 -8.30 3.92 -16.61
CA ARG A 142 -8.88 3.18 -17.74
C ARG A 142 -7.89 2.23 -18.41
N LEU A 143 -6.60 2.54 -18.37
CA LEU A 143 -5.57 1.72 -19.00
C LEU A 143 -5.27 0.46 -18.19
N TYR A 144 -5.25 0.56 -16.86
CA TYR A 144 -4.80 -0.51 -15.96
C TYR A 144 -5.84 -0.83 -14.85
N PRO A 145 -7.12 -1.08 -15.20
CA PRO A 145 -8.20 -1.17 -14.21
C PRO A 145 -8.00 -2.27 -13.17
N ASP A 146 -7.46 -3.42 -13.59
CA ASP A 146 -7.22 -4.57 -12.71
C ASP A 146 -6.13 -4.25 -11.68
N GLN A 147 -5.09 -3.51 -12.07
CA GLN A 147 -4.00 -3.11 -11.18
C GLN A 147 -4.49 -2.17 -10.08
N TRP A 148 -5.33 -1.19 -10.40
CA TRP A 148 -5.88 -0.26 -9.41
C TRP A 148 -6.82 -0.95 -8.44
N MET A 149 -7.65 -1.86 -8.95
CA MET A 149 -8.51 -2.69 -8.13
C MET A 149 -7.67 -3.57 -7.18
N ASN A 150 -6.63 -4.22 -7.68
CA ASN A 150 -5.72 -5.03 -6.87
C ASN A 150 -4.96 -4.20 -5.83
N ALA A 151 -4.50 -3.01 -6.20
CA ALA A 151 -3.84 -2.08 -5.28
C ALA A 151 -4.77 -1.69 -4.12
N ALA A 152 -6.00 -1.26 -4.43
CA ALA A 152 -6.99 -0.89 -3.42
C ALA A 152 -7.33 -2.08 -2.49
N PHE A 153 -7.59 -3.27 -3.04
CA PHE A 153 -7.89 -4.46 -2.23
C PHE A 153 -6.71 -4.99 -1.43
N ALA A 154 -5.47 -4.67 -1.84
CA ALA A 154 -4.28 -4.92 -1.05
C ALA A 154 -4.06 -3.87 0.07
N GLY A 155 -4.96 -2.89 0.21
CA GLY A 155 -4.94 -1.84 1.24
C GLY A 155 -4.01 -0.68 0.92
N HIS A 156 -3.67 -0.49 -0.36
CA HIS A 156 -3.07 0.76 -0.82
C HIS A 156 -4.15 1.83 -0.98
N GLU A 157 -3.74 3.09 -0.91
CA GLU A 157 -4.64 4.24 -1.05
C GLU A 157 -4.61 4.70 -2.51
N ILE A 158 -5.78 4.88 -3.12
CA ILE A 158 -5.93 5.47 -4.45
C ILE A 158 -6.60 6.83 -4.32
N GLU A 159 -5.93 7.86 -4.80
CA GLU A 159 -6.30 9.27 -4.68
C GLU A 159 -6.42 9.93 -6.05
N ASN A 160 -6.76 11.22 -6.09
CA ASN A 160 -7.13 11.90 -7.33
C ASN A 160 -5.95 12.67 -7.94
N HIS A 161 -5.61 12.40 -9.20
CA HIS A 161 -4.63 13.17 -9.99
C HIS A 161 -5.23 13.82 -11.23
N THR A 162 -6.49 14.24 -11.14
CA THR A 162 -7.29 14.77 -12.26
C THR A 162 -7.53 13.70 -13.34
N PHE A 163 -8.32 14.00 -14.37
CA PHE A 163 -8.61 13.06 -15.44
C PHE A 163 -7.41 12.82 -16.35
N ASP A 164 -6.67 13.87 -16.72
CA ASP A 164 -5.63 13.80 -17.76
C ASP A 164 -4.33 14.56 -17.42
N ASN A 165 -4.16 14.97 -16.16
CA ASN A 165 -3.02 15.77 -15.67
C ASN A 165 -2.90 17.15 -16.36
N THR A 166 -4.03 17.71 -16.81
CA THR A 166 -4.07 19.08 -17.31
C THR A 166 -3.78 20.07 -16.19
N ARG A 167 -3.09 21.16 -16.55
CA ARG A 167 -2.79 22.27 -15.63
C ARG A 167 -4.08 23.01 -15.25
N LEU A 168 -4.60 22.76 -14.06
CA LEU A 168 -5.88 23.30 -13.59
C LEU A 168 -5.89 24.84 -13.59
N SER A 169 -4.78 25.48 -13.23
CA SER A 169 -4.55 26.93 -13.32
C SER A 169 -4.91 27.55 -14.69
N THR A 170 -4.87 26.76 -15.77
CA THR A 170 -5.18 27.22 -17.14
C THR A 170 -6.64 27.03 -17.55
N LEU A 171 -7.43 26.34 -16.73
CA LEU A 171 -8.81 25.97 -17.01
C LEU A 171 -9.81 26.94 -16.40
N ALA A 172 -11.02 26.97 -16.96
CA ALA A 172 -12.16 27.57 -16.28
C ALA A 172 -12.57 26.73 -15.06
N ASP A 173 -13.25 27.35 -14.11
CA ASP A 173 -13.64 26.72 -12.85
C ASP A 173 -14.51 25.47 -13.05
N GLU A 174 -15.44 25.51 -14.00
CA GLU A 174 -16.26 24.35 -14.37
C GLU A 174 -15.41 23.19 -14.93
N ASP A 175 -14.43 23.50 -15.78
CA ASP A 175 -13.54 22.50 -16.39
C ASP A 175 -12.61 21.87 -15.34
N LYS A 176 -12.15 22.64 -14.34
CA LYS A 176 -11.40 22.09 -13.20
C LYS A 176 -12.22 21.04 -12.45
N ALA A 177 -13.47 21.39 -12.12
CA ALA A 177 -14.39 20.51 -11.40
C ALA A 177 -14.70 19.24 -12.20
N GLU A 178 -14.95 19.36 -13.50
CA GLU A 178 -15.21 18.22 -14.39
C GLU A 178 -14.01 17.26 -14.43
N ASN A 179 -12.79 17.80 -14.55
CA ASN A 179 -11.57 16.99 -14.63
C ASN A 179 -11.35 16.16 -13.34
N ILE A 180 -11.63 16.74 -12.17
CA ILE A 180 -11.52 16.04 -10.87
C ILE A 180 -12.65 15.00 -10.71
N LEU A 181 -13.89 15.40 -11.00
CA LEU A 181 -15.08 14.54 -10.85
C LEU A 181 -15.01 13.32 -11.77
N LEU A 182 -14.61 13.49 -13.03
CA LEU A 182 -14.54 12.41 -13.99
C LEU A 182 -13.54 11.32 -13.57
N GLN A 183 -12.40 11.69 -12.97
CA GLN A 183 -11.46 10.72 -12.41
C GLN A 183 -12.12 9.94 -11.26
N THR A 184 -12.82 10.64 -10.36
CA THR A 184 -13.48 10.03 -9.19
C THR A 184 -14.59 9.06 -9.61
N GLU A 185 -15.38 9.40 -10.63
CA GLU A 185 -16.43 8.52 -11.16
C GLU A 185 -15.84 7.23 -11.77
N ILE A 186 -14.74 7.35 -12.52
CA ILE A 186 -14.04 6.17 -13.05
C ILE A 186 -13.53 5.30 -11.89
N LEU A 187 -12.89 5.91 -10.89
CA LEU A 187 -12.36 5.19 -9.73
C LEU A 187 -13.45 4.42 -8.98
N ARG A 188 -14.58 5.06 -8.69
CA ARG A 188 -15.74 4.45 -8.03
C ARG A 188 -16.33 3.30 -8.84
N SER A 189 -16.36 3.44 -10.17
CA SER A 189 -16.82 2.36 -11.04
C SER A 189 -15.91 1.12 -11.03
N LEU A 190 -14.64 1.28 -10.67
CA LEU A 190 -13.66 0.19 -10.58
C LEU A 190 -13.65 -0.48 -9.21
N ILE A 191 -13.65 0.31 -8.13
CA ILE A 191 -13.40 -0.19 -6.76
C ILE A 191 -14.69 -0.34 -5.96
N GLY A 192 -15.63 0.59 -6.12
CA GLY A 192 -16.87 0.64 -5.33
C GLY A 192 -17.45 2.05 -5.28
N GLU A 193 -18.78 2.14 -5.33
CA GLU A 193 -19.50 3.41 -5.29
C GLU A 193 -19.31 4.18 -3.97
N ASP A 194 -18.85 3.54 -2.90
CA ASP A 194 -18.56 4.17 -1.61
C ASP A 194 -17.12 4.68 -1.49
N TYR A 195 -16.27 4.43 -2.49
CA TYR A 195 -14.89 4.89 -2.50
C TYR A 195 -14.80 6.42 -2.72
N MET A 196 -14.14 7.13 -1.82
CA MET A 196 -13.98 8.58 -1.84
C MET A 196 -12.50 8.99 -1.69
N PRO A 197 -11.87 9.59 -2.72
CA PRO A 197 -10.56 10.22 -2.58
C PRO A 197 -10.58 11.34 -1.52
N HIS A 198 -9.57 11.39 -0.67
CA HIS A 198 -9.39 12.45 0.32
C HIS A 198 -8.43 13.55 -0.16
N PHE A 199 -7.53 13.24 -1.09
CA PHE A 199 -6.48 14.12 -1.52
C PHE A 199 -6.49 14.34 -3.02
N LEU A 200 -6.39 15.61 -3.42
CA LEU A 200 -6.08 15.96 -4.80
C LEU A 200 -4.58 16.19 -4.94
N ARG A 201 -3.98 15.71 -6.02
CA ARG A 201 -2.64 16.12 -6.44
C ARG A 201 -2.71 16.79 -7.80
N THR A 202 -2.05 17.94 -7.92
CA THR A 202 -1.95 18.69 -9.20
C THR A 202 -0.49 18.88 -9.60
N GLY A 203 -0.22 19.33 -10.82
CA GLY A 203 1.15 19.66 -11.25
C GLY A 203 1.65 21.04 -10.80
N ASP A 204 0.74 22.00 -10.61
CA ASP A 204 1.07 23.41 -10.41
C ASP A 204 0.90 23.84 -8.95
N LEU A 205 1.91 24.53 -8.41
CA LEU A 205 1.83 25.12 -7.06
C LEU A 205 0.85 26.30 -6.97
N GLU A 206 0.48 26.90 -8.11
CA GLU A 206 -0.53 27.95 -8.15
C GLU A 206 -1.90 27.45 -7.66
N ASP A 207 -2.17 26.15 -7.84
CA ASP A 207 -3.40 25.51 -7.37
C ASP A 207 -3.48 25.45 -5.84
N ASP A 208 -2.34 25.56 -5.12
CA ASP A 208 -2.29 25.56 -3.64
C ASP A 208 -2.95 26.82 -3.02
N ALA A 209 -3.26 27.84 -3.85
CA ALA A 209 -3.90 29.08 -3.45
C ALA A 209 -5.19 29.40 -4.24
N ASP A 210 -5.66 28.48 -5.08
CA ASP A 210 -6.88 28.69 -5.87
C ASP A 210 -8.14 28.57 -4.98
N ALA A 211 -8.74 29.71 -4.67
CA ALA A 211 -9.90 29.78 -3.78
C ALA A 211 -11.11 28.99 -4.28
N PHE A 212 -11.34 28.95 -5.60
CA PHE A 212 -12.42 28.15 -6.17
C PHE A 212 -12.15 26.66 -5.96
N LEU A 213 -10.95 26.20 -6.30
CA LEU A 213 -10.54 24.80 -6.16
C LEU A 213 -10.69 24.33 -4.71
N HIS A 214 -10.17 25.10 -3.75
CA HIS A 214 -10.29 24.77 -2.33
C HIS A 214 -11.75 24.71 -1.85
N SER A 215 -12.59 25.68 -2.26
CA SER A 215 -14.01 25.67 -1.92
C SER A 215 -14.73 24.47 -2.52
N TRP A 216 -14.41 24.12 -3.77
CA TRP A 216 -15.00 22.98 -4.46
C TRP A 216 -14.58 21.66 -3.82
N LEU A 217 -13.28 21.47 -3.57
CA LEU A 217 -12.74 20.28 -2.89
C LEU A 217 -13.41 20.06 -1.55
N LYS A 218 -13.50 21.11 -0.73
CA LYS A 218 -14.16 21.06 0.58
C LYS A 218 -15.64 20.69 0.47
N GLY A 219 -16.35 21.27 -0.50
CA GLY A 219 -17.76 20.98 -0.75
C GLY A 219 -18.02 19.56 -1.23
N ASN A 220 -17.00 18.87 -1.76
CA ASN A 220 -17.09 17.51 -2.28
C ASN A 220 -16.41 16.47 -1.38
N GLY A 221 -15.97 16.84 -0.17
CA GLY A 221 -15.46 15.87 0.83
C GLY A 221 -13.96 15.59 0.76
N TYR A 222 -13.20 16.34 -0.05
CA TYR A 222 -11.74 16.28 -0.01
C TYR A 222 -11.20 16.93 1.26
N MET A 223 -10.10 16.39 1.77
CA MET A 223 -9.40 16.84 2.97
C MET A 223 -8.32 17.86 2.65
N GLY A 224 -7.76 17.85 1.43
CA GLY A 224 -6.88 18.91 0.92
C GLY A 224 -6.00 18.48 -0.25
N ILE A 225 -4.91 19.22 -0.46
CA ILE A 225 -3.99 19.01 -1.58
C ILE A 225 -2.76 18.25 -1.10
N ALA A 226 -2.45 17.12 -1.73
CA ALA A 226 -1.25 16.34 -1.45
C ALA A 226 -0.05 16.89 -2.23
N ARG A 227 1.04 17.10 -1.50
CA ARG A 227 2.37 17.47 -1.99
C ARG A 227 3.40 16.54 -1.36
N TYR A 228 4.68 16.87 -1.46
CA TYR A 228 5.76 16.10 -0.86
C TYR A 228 6.71 16.99 -0.07
N ASP A 229 7.34 16.41 0.95
CA ASP A 229 8.49 16.98 1.67
C ASP A 229 9.75 16.81 0.81
N GLU A 230 9.97 15.59 0.30
CA GLU A 230 11.10 15.23 -0.54
C GLU A 230 10.66 14.41 -1.76
N ARG A 231 11.31 14.65 -2.91
CA ARG A 231 11.12 13.86 -4.13
C ARG A 231 12.34 12.97 -4.33
N MET A 232 12.14 11.66 -4.33
CA MET A 232 13.18 10.64 -4.51
C MET A 232 14.46 10.95 -3.70
N PRO A 233 14.39 11.03 -2.36
CA PRO A 233 15.54 11.38 -1.53
C PRO A 233 16.75 10.50 -1.84
N ALA A 234 17.92 11.13 -1.99
CA ALA A 234 19.17 10.43 -2.26
C ALA A 234 19.75 9.74 -1.01
N SER A 235 19.33 10.16 0.19
CA SER A 235 19.73 9.59 1.47
C SER A 235 18.56 9.59 2.46
N PHE A 236 18.42 8.50 3.22
CA PHE A 236 17.36 8.34 4.22
C PHE A 236 17.73 8.91 5.60
N ASP A 237 18.98 9.33 5.80
CA ASP A 237 19.40 10.04 7.02
C ASP A 237 18.78 11.45 7.11
N LEU A 238 18.34 12.00 5.98
CA LEU A 238 17.71 13.32 5.88
C LEU A 238 16.18 13.27 5.98
N VAL A 239 15.60 12.07 5.81
CA VAL A 239 14.16 11.87 5.83
C VAL A 239 13.67 12.09 7.26
N ASN A 240 12.76 13.05 7.41
CA ASN A 240 12.14 13.36 8.68
C ASN A 240 10.97 12.40 8.97
N PRO A 241 10.74 12.05 10.26
CA PRO A 241 9.44 11.54 10.70
C PRO A 241 8.28 12.36 10.14
N GLY A 242 7.26 11.68 9.64
CA GLY A 242 6.09 12.29 9.04
C GLY A 242 6.24 12.69 7.57
N ALA A 243 7.38 12.50 6.93
CA ALA A 243 7.61 12.98 5.56
C ALA A 243 6.71 12.27 4.52
N VAL A 244 6.19 13.03 3.56
CA VAL A 244 5.61 12.50 2.33
C VAL A 244 6.70 12.49 1.26
N LEU A 245 7.01 11.30 0.73
CA LEU A 245 8.08 11.06 -0.22
C LEU A 245 7.51 10.74 -1.60
N SER A 246 7.83 11.54 -2.61
CA SER A 246 7.31 11.34 -3.97
C SER A 246 8.25 10.56 -4.88
N TYR A 247 7.71 9.57 -5.59
CA TYR A 247 8.41 8.79 -6.60
C TYR A 247 7.55 8.66 -7.87
N PRO A 248 8.12 8.84 -9.08
CA PRO A 248 7.47 8.39 -10.31
C PRO A 248 7.59 6.86 -10.45
N LEU A 249 6.73 6.21 -11.23
CA LEU A 249 6.88 4.82 -11.68
C LEU A 249 7.46 4.71 -13.09
N THR A 250 8.65 5.29 -13.26
CA THR A 250 9.58 5.04 -14.36
C THR A 250 10.60 3.96 -13.96
N ASP A 251 11.43 3.48 -14.89
CA ASP A 251 12.54 2.56 -14.56
C ASP A 251 13.45 3.11 -13.43
N GLU A 252 13.76 4.41 -13.49
CA GLU A 252 14.57 5.08 -12.47
C GLU A 252 13.84 5.15 -11.13
N GLY A 253 12.55 5.47 -11.16
CA GLY A 253 11.71 5.52 -9.98
C GLY A 253 11.55 4.15 -9.31
N MET A 254 11.32 3.09 -10.09
CA MET A 254 11.26 1.72 -9.60
C MET A 254 12.58 1.23 -9.03
N LYS A 255 13.70 1.59 -9.66
CA LYS A 255 15.03 1.33 -9.12
C LYS A 255 15.24 2.04 -7.78
N ALA A 256 14.80 3.29 -7.67
CA ALA A 256 14.89 4.05 -6.42
C ALA A 256 14.00 3.43 -5.33
N LEU A 257 12.76 3.06 -5.64
CA LEU A 257 11.82 2.40 -4.70
C LEU A 257 12.35 1.04 -4.22
N SER A 258 12.97 0.26 -5.11
CA SER A 258 13.60 -1.04 -4.78
C SER A 258 14.73 -0.91 -3.76
N ASN A 259 15.35 0.27 -3.65
CA ASN A 259 16.31 0.59 -2.60
C ASN A 259 15.64 1.28 -1.40
N ALA A 260 14.69 2.18 -1.64
CA ALA A 260 14.09 3.01 -0.61
C ALA A 260 13.26 2.23 0.40
N ILE A 261 12.37 1.35 -0.08
CA ILE A 261 11.45 0.60 0.80
C ILE A 261 12.23 -0.27 1.80
N PRO A 262 13.20 -1.11 1.38
CA PRO A 262 14.01 -1.89 2.33
C PRO A 262 14.79 -1.00 3.31
N VAL A 263 15.44 0.07 2.84
CA VAL A 263 16.28 0.90 3.71
C VAL A 263 15.44 1.66 4.74
N LEU A 264 14.28 2.19 4.35
CA LEU A 264 13.34 2.81 5.29
C LEU A 264 12.89 1.80 6.36
N TYR A 265 12.51 0.60 5.94
CA TYR A 265 12.13 -0.49 6.83
C TYR A 265 13.26 -0.86 7.81
N GLU A 266 14.49 -1.06 7.33
CA GLU A 266 15.67 -1.36 8.14
C GLU A 266 16.01 -0.23 9.13
N ASN A 267 15.75 1.02 8.75
CA ASN A 267 15.92 2.20 9.61
C ASN A 267 14.76 2.38 10.62
N GLY A 268 13.81 1.46 10.65
CA GLY A 268 12.69 1.43 11.58
C GLY A 268 11.53 2.35 11.20
N TYR A 269 11.43 2.75 9.94
CA TYR A 269 10.27 3.48 9.44
C TYR A 269 9.13 2.52 9.09
N GLN A 270 7.92 2.92 9.44
CA GLN A 270 6.70 2.36 8.85
C GLN A 270 6.33 3.19 7.62
N ILE A 271 6.05 2.51 6.52
CA ILE A 271 5.57 3.15 5.29
C ILE A 271 4.05 2.96 5.25
N VAL A 272 3.34 4.05 5.49
CA VAL A 272 1.89 4.11 5.70
C VAL A 272 1.23 4.92 4.60
N THR A 273 -0.10 4.80 4.47
CA THR A 273 -0.86 5.66 3.55
C THR A 273 -0.92 7.12 4.04
N LEU A 274 -1.41 8.05 3.22
CA LEU A 274 -1.62 9.43 3.68
C LEU A 274 -2.73 9.49 4.72
N ASN A 275 -3.79 8.71 4.57
CA ASN A 275 -4.86 8.62 5.56
C ASN A 275 -4.32 8.18 6.92
N GLU A 276 -3.50 7.12 6.96
CA GLU A 276 -2.85 6.67 8.20
C GLU A 276 -1.86 7.71 8.76
N LEU A 277 -1.07 8.35 7.90
CA LEU A 277 -0.08 9.35 8.29
C LEU A 277 -0.72 10.58 8.94
N PHE A 278 -1.87 11.01 8.40
CA PHE A 278 -2.60 12.21 8.83
C PHE A 278 -3.85 11.89 9.67
N MET A 279 -4.01 10.63 10.10
CA MET A 279 -5.14 10.15 10.90
C MET A 279 -6.52 10.47 10.29
N TYR A 280 -6.66 10.36 8.98
CA TYR A 280 -7.98 10.35 8.32
C TYR A 280 -8.55 8.93 8.27
N PRO A 281 -9.88 8.77 8.15
CA PRO A 281 -10.49 7.47 7.89
C PRO A 281 -10.03 6.91 6.53
N ASP A 282 -10.31 5.64 6.29
CA ASP A 282 -10.10 5.01 4.99
C ASP A 282 -11.02 5.60 3.92
N ASN A 283 -10.64 5.49 2.64
CA ASN A 283 -11.42 6.01 1.52
C ASN A 283 -12.75 5.27 1.29
N ILE A 284 -12.92 4.08 1.87
CA ILE A 284 -14.18 3.36 1.84
C ILE A 284 -14.87 3.60 3.18
N ALA A 285 -16.06 4.16 3.15
CA ALA A 285 -16.84 4.33 4.37
C ALA A 285 -17.19 2.96 4.98
N ASP A 286 -16.78 2.73 6.23
CA ASP A 286 -17.21 1.55 6.99
C ASP A 286 -18.73 1.58 7.15
N ASN A 287 -19.44 0.85 6.28
CA ASN A 287 -20.91 0.71 6.34
C ASN A 287 -21.39 -0.11 7.57
N ALA A 288 -20.53 -0.33 8.57
CA ALA A 288 -20.80 -1.16 9.73
C ALA A 288 -21.83 -0.58 10.73
N GLU A 289 -22.23 0.69 10.61
CA GLU A 289 -23.21 1.31 11.52
C GLU A 289 -24.67 1.32 11.02
N ASN A 290 -24.97 0.84 9.80
CA ASN A 290 -26.34 0.84 9.26
C ASN A 290 -27.05 -0.53 9.28
N ALA A 291 -26.63 -1.44 10.16
CA ALA A 291 -27.34 -2.69 10.45
C ALA A 291 -27.69 -2.77 11.95
N GLY A 292 -28.54 -1.84 12.41
CA GLY A 292 -29.15 -1.81 13.74
C GLY A 292 -30.66 -1.69 13.66
#